data_AF-A0A061QIW3-F1
#
_entry.id   AF-A0A061QIW3-F1
#
_cell.length_a   1.000
_cell.length_b   1.000
_cell.length_c   1.000
_cell.angle_alpha   90.00
_cell.angle_beta   90.00
_cell.angle_gamma   90.00
#
_symmetry.space_group_name_H-M   'P 1'
#
loop_
_entity.id
_entity.type
_entity.pdbx_description
1 polymer ?
#
loop_
_entity_poly.entity_id
_entity_poly.type
_entity_poly.pdbx_seq_one_letter_code
_entity_poly.pdbx_strand_id
1 'polypeptide(L)'
;MADSEDACEASGSSLKPLSPAYGLALVVCSLPFLWWNEQRYISTWRVLDEASRLVVDAPCNAALEDNYGRLLHVTCGLQTEGGPPIDTIGVEAPAGKALLERGRSMLQWEEDEEKDERRDADWHRKIVRRFRYRQVWSSERIDSSLFRHPDSCMHGGSLVPCRNPPWPADLQGGSKFWADTVKAGAFRLPAQLREKIPADEPFPPPLGTYHGSEGRVYRRDPSGLSTVEPGRPPAVGDIRLEYTVNGADAVSVLGAQVYSPAGGATFGS
;
A
#
# COMPACT_ATOMS: atom_id res chain seq x y z
N MET A 1 17.20 -56.99 -47.84
CA MET A 1 16.27 -57.00 -46.69
C MET A 1 16.36 -55.61 -46.11
N ALA A 2 15.22 -54.91 -46.07
CA ALA A 2 15.11 -53.46 -46.13
C ALA A 2 15.82 -52.70 -45.00
N ASP A 3 16.47 -51.59 -45.38
CA ASP A 3 16.79 -50.45 -44.52
C ASP A 3 15.48 -49.85 -44.00
N SER A 4 15.43 -49.54 -42.70
CA SER A 4 14.43 -48.65 -42.12
C SER A 4 15.12 -47.70 -41.14
N GLU A 5 15.55 -46.56 -41.67
CA GLU A 5 15.90 -45.39 -40.89
C GLU A 5 14.60 -44.72 -40.42
N ASP A 6 14.31 -44.80 -39.12
CA ASP A 6 13.22 -44.04 -38.51
C ASP A 6 13.63 -42.56 -38.40
N ALA A 7 13.03 -41.74 -39.25
CA ALA A 7 13.22 -40.30 -39.28
C ALA A 7 12.65 -39.65 -38.01
N CYS A 8 13.50 -38.95 -37.27
CA CYS A 8 13.11 -38.06 -36.19
C CYS A 8 12.48 -36.80 -36.79
N GLU A 9 11.14 -36.76 -36.85
CA GLU A 9 10.39 -35.61 -37.35
C GLU A 9 10.36 -34.51 -36.28
N ALA A 10 11.33 -33.61 -36.34
CA ALA A 10 11.33 -32.37 -35.55
C ALA A 10 10.15 -31.49 -36.02
N SER A 11 9.10 -31.40 -35.20
CA SER A 11 8.02 -30.42 -35.37
C SER A 11 8.56 -29.01 -35.08
N GLY A 12 9.28 -28.46 -36.05
CA GLY A 12 9.52 -27.03 -36.16
C GLY A 12 8.24 -26.41 -36.69
N SER A 13 7.45 -25.80 -35.80
CA SER A 13 6.34 -24.95 -36.25
C SER A 13 6.93 -23.77 -37.02
N SER A 14 6.93 -23.90 -38.35
CA SER A 14 7.29 -22.84 -39.28
C SER A 14 6.45 -21.62 -38.97
N LEU A 15 7.06 -20.58 -38.41
CA LEU A 15 6.47 -19.24 -38.33
C LEU A 15 6.20 -18.81 -39.77
N LYS A 16 4.94 -18.93 -40.20
CA LYS A 16 4.51 -18.47 -41.52
C LYS A 16 4.87 -16.99 -41.62
N PRO A 17 5.55 -16.54 -42.69
CA PRO A 17 5.87 -15.13 -42.85
C PRO A 17 4.55 -14.36 -42.82
N LEU A 18 4.41 -13.47 -41.83
CA LEU A 18 3.30 -12.54 -41.74
C LEU A 18 3.21 -11.80 -43.08
N SER A 19 2.09 -11.94 -43.77
CA SER A 19 1.94 -11.32 -45.08
C SER A 19 2.16 -9.80 -44.96
N PRO A 20 2.79 -9.14 -45.94
CA PRO A 20 3.04 -7.69 -45.89
C PRO A 20 1.78 -6.84 -45.64
N ALA A 21 0.60 -7.38 -45.98
CA ALA A 21 -0.70 -6.76 -45.67
C ALA A 21 -0.97 -6.62 -44.16
N TYR A 22 -0.55 -7.57 -43.32
CA TYR A 22 -0.67 -7.47 -41.87
C TYR A 22 0.26 -6.40 -41.30
N GLY A 23 1.49 -6.30 -41.82
CA GLY A 23 2.41 -5.23 -41.46
C GLY A 23 1.85 -3.84 -41.80
N LEU A 24 1.28 -3.70 -43.01
CA LEU A 24 0.63 -2.45 -43.42
C LEU A 24 -0.60 -2.12 -42.57
N ALA A 25 -1.44 -3.12 -42.25
CA ALA A 25 -2.60 -2.93 -41.39
C ALA A 25 -2.19 -2.46 -39.98
N LEU A 26 -1.11 -3.02 -39.41
CA LEU A 26 -0.58 -2.57 -38.12
C LEU A 26 -0.11 -1.12 -38.15
N VAL A 27 0.54 -0.68 -39.24
CA VAL A 27 0.99 0.71 -39.41
C VAL A 27 -0.20 1.65 -39.55
N VAL A 28 -1.22 1.28 -40.34
CA VAL A 28 -2.42 2.12 -40.52
C VAL A 28 -3.22 2.21 -39.22
N CYS A 29 -3.34 1.12 -38.46
CA CYS A 29 -4.05 1.12 -37.18
C CYS A 29 -3.28 1.78 -36.03
N SER A 30 -1.95 1.84 -36.09
CA SER A 30 -1.15 2.48 -35.03
C SER A 30 -1.26 4.00 -35.05
N LEU A 31 -1.46 4.62 -36.22
CA LEU A 31 -1.55 6.08 -36.34
C LEU A 31 -2.77 6.68 -35.59
N PRO A 32 -4.01 6.19 -35.75
CA PRO A 32 -5.15 6.65 -34.94
C PRO A 32 -4.99 6.35 -33.46
N PHE A 33 -4.39 5.21 -33.11
CA PHE A 33 -4.17 4.81 -31.73
C PHE A 33 -3.16 5.72 -31.02
N LEU A 34 -2.06 6.08 -31.70
CA LEU A 34 -1.10 7.06 -31.23
C LEU A 34 -1.73 8.46 -31.13
N TRP A 35 -2.50 8.87 -32.14
CA TRP A 35 -3.21 10.15 -32.09
C TRP A 35 -4.19 10.22 -30.91
N TRP A 36 -4.98 9.18 -30.66
CA TRP A 36 -5.87 9.09 -29.49
C TRP A 36 -5.10 9.18 -28.16
N ASN A 37 -3.91 8.58 -28.10
CA ASN A 37 -3.03 8.66 -26.93
C ASN A 37 -2.46 10.08 -26.75
N GLU A 38 -1.92 10.68 -27.81
CA GLU A 38 -1.33 12.02 -27.80
C GLU A 38 -2.36 13.12 -27.53
N GLN A 39 -3.59 12.97 -28.01
CA GLN A 39 -4.64 13.98 -27.84
C GLN A 39 -5.04 14.15 -26.37
N ARG A 40 -4.97 13.07 -25.57
CA ARG A 40 -5.16 13.13 -24.11
C ARG A 40 -4.00 13.81 -23.37
N TYR A 41 -2.79 13.71 -23.92
CA TYR A 41 -1.61 14.36 -23.36
C TYR A 41 -1.62 15.87 -23.64
N ILE A 42 -1.90 16.27 -24.88
CA ILE A 42 -1.92 17.68 -25.30
C ILE A 42 -3.03 18.48 -24.59
N SER A 43 -4.21 17.88 -24.38
CA SER A 43 -5.29 18.54 -23.64
C SER A 43 -4.88 18.86 -22.20
N THR A 44 -4.12 17.97 -21.56
CA THR A 44 -3.67 18.14 -20.17
C THR A 44 -2.65 19.27 -20.05
N TRP A 45 -1.71 19.36 -20.99
CA TRP A 45 -0.71 20.43 -21.01
C TRP A 45 -1.30 21.82 -21.18
N ARG A 46 -2.27 22.00 -22.08
CA ARG A 46 -2.91 23.30 -22.28
C ARG A 46 -3.68 23.75 -21.04
N VAL A 47 -4.38 22.83 -20.39
CA VAL A 47 -5.09 23.11 -19.14
C VAL A 47 -4.11 23.47 -18.02
N LEU A 48 -2.98 22.78 -17.91
CA LEU A 48 -1.95 23.11 -16.91
C LEU A 48 -1.23 24.43 -17.19
N ASP A 49 -0.92 24.74 -18.45
CA ASP A 49 -0.32 26.03 -18.85
C ASP A 49 -1.30 27.19 -18.56
N GLU A 50 -2.58 27.03 -18.93
CA GLU A 50 -3.61 28.02 -18.65
C GLU A 50 -3.89 28.15 -17.15
N ALA A 51 -3.94 27.03 -16.41
CA ALA A 51 -4.05 27.04 -14.96
C ALA A 51 -2.85 27.77 -14.33
N SER A 52 -1.61 27.49 -14.77
CA SER A 52 -0.40 28.13 -14.22
C SER A 52 -0.40 29.65 -14.38
N ARG A 53 -1.05 30.18 -15.42
CA ARG A 53 -1.21 31.63 -15.64
C ARG A 53 -2.31 32.24 -14.77
N LEU A 54 -3.22 31.42 -14.26
CA LEU A 54 -4.34 31.82 -13.40
C LEU A 54 -4.03 31.60 -11.91
N VAL A 55 -2.99 30.83 -11.57
CA VAL A 55 -2.55 30.63 -10.19
C VAL A 55 -2.12 31.95 -9.58
N VAL A 56 -2.67 32.24 -8.41
CA VAL A 56 -2.24 33.37 -7.57
C VAL A 56 -1.50 32.82 -6.36
N ASP A 57 -0.26 33.23 -6.16
CA ASP A 57 0.44 33.00 -4.90
C ASP A 57 -0.20 33.85 -3.81
N ALA A 58 -0.75 33.20 -2.79
CA ALA A 58 -1.43 33.87 -1.70
C ALA A 58 -0.65 33.75 -0.38
N PRO A 59 -0.75 34.75 0.51
CA PRO A 59 -0.10 34.68 1.80
C PRO A 59 -0.75 33.61 2.69
N CYS A 60 0.06 32.97 3.52
CA CYS A 60 -0.36 31.87 4.39
C CYS A 60 -1.24 32.31 5.58
N ASN A 61 -1.12 33.56 6.01
CA ASN A 61 -1.69 34.06 7.26
C ASN A 61 -3.11 34.63 7.13
N ALA A 62 -3.62 34.82 5.91
CA ALA A 62 -4.93 35.41 5.69
C ALA A 62 -5.61 34.84 4.44
N ALA A 63 -6.86 34.40 4.59
CA ALA A 63 -7.73 34.10 3.47
C ALA A 63 -8.44 35.38 3.03
N LEU A 64 -7.96 36.00 1.94
CA LEU A 64 -8.53 37.25 1.41
C LEU A 64 -9.87 36.97 0.72
N GLU A 65 -10.86 37.83 0.94
CA GLU A 65 -12.19 37.65 0.33
C GLU A 65 -12.14 37.73 -1.21
N ASP A 66 -11.25 38.55 -1.77
CA ASP A 66 -11.08 38.69 -3.23
C ASP A 66 -10.55 37.43 -3.93
N ASN A 67 -10.06 36.45 -3.15
CA ASN A 67 -9.51 35.21 -3.66
C ASN A 67 -10.51 34.07 -3.78
N TYR A 68 -11.75 34.21 -3.27
CA TYR A 68 -12.76 33.16 -3.39
C TYR A 68 -13.06 32.85 -4.87
N GLY A 69 -13.03 31.55 -5.22
CA GLY A 69 -13.18 31.07 -6.59
C GLY A 69 -11.91 31.14 -7.46
N ARG A 70 -10.82 31.73 -6.97
CA ARG A 70 -9.53 31.75 -7.67
C ARG A 70 -8.68 30.55 -7.29
N LEU A 71 -7.88 30.07 -8.24
CA LEU A 71 -6.88 29.04 -8.01
C LEU A 71 -5.70 29.65 -7.26
N LEU A 72 -5.46 29.19 -6.03
CA LEU A 72 -4.39 29.67 -5.18
C LEU A 72 -3.29 28.64 -5.03
N HIS A 73 -2.05 29.11 -4.99
CA HIS A 73 -0.93 28.37 -4.45
C HIS A 73 -0.52 28.98 -3.11
N VAL A 74 -0.44 28.14 -2.07
CA VAL A 74 -0.10 28.57 -0.72
C VAL A 74 0.91 27.60 -0.13
N THR A 75 1.98 28.13 0.45
CA THR A 75 2.95 27.36 1.23
C THR A 75 2.88 27.82 2.68
N CYS A 76 2.49 26.92 3.59
CA CYS A 76 2.24 27.25 4.99
C CYS A 76 2.87 26.22 5.92
N GLY A 77 3.14 26.64 7.16
CA GLY A 77 3.31 25.69 8.25
C GLY A 77 2.04 24.85 8.44
N LEU A 78 2.23 23.55 8.67
CA LEU A 78 1.17 22.63 8.99
C LEU A 78 0.79 22.83 10.46
N GLN A 79 -0.50 23.04 10.70
CA GLN A 79 -1.04 23.30 12.03
C GLN A 79 -2.18 22.34 12.31
N THR A 80 -2.35 21.95 13.56
CA THR A 80 -3.43 21.08 14.00
C THR A 80 -4.14 21.70 15.18
N GLU A 81 -5.47 21.54 15.24
CA GLU A 81 -6.21 21.78 16.48
C GLU A 81 -6.45 20.42 17.13
N GLY A 82 -5.79 20.17 18.25
CA GLY A 82 -5.65 18.83 18.80
C GLY A 82 -4.60 18.00 18.04
N GLY A 83 -4.62 16.69 18.27
CA GLY A 83 -3.76 15.72 17.58
C GLY A 83 -4.59 14.52 17.10
N PRO A 84 -3.94 13.55 16.42
CA PRO A 84 -4.52 12.25 16.15
C PRO A 84 -5.12 11.64 17.43
N PRO A 85 -6.24 10.90 17.32
CA PRO A 85 -6.75 10.15 18.45
C PRO A 85 -5.70 9.14 18.95
N ILE A 86 -5.73 8.86 20.25
CA ILE A 86 -4.90 7.81 20.85
C ILE A 86 -5.24 6.48 20.18
N ASP A 87 -4.21 5.76 19.73
CA ASP A 87 -4.40 4.45 19.13
C ASP A 87 -5.04 3.46 20.13
N THR A 88 -5.74 2.47 19.59
CA THR A 88 -6.32 1.32 20.32
C THR A 88 -5.35 0.60 21.27
N ILE A 89 -4.04 0.66 21.04
CA ILE A 89 -2.99 0.07 21.91
C ILE A 89 -2.53 1.05 23.02
N GLY A 90 -3.03 2.29 23.00
CA GLY A 90 -2.66 3.36 23.94
C GLY A 90 -1.47 4.19 23.49
N VAL A 91 -1.10 4.16 22.21
CA VAL A 91 -0.02 5.01 21.67
C VAL A 91 -0.57 6.38 21.28
N GLU A 92 0.01 7.42 21.86
CA GLU A 92 -0.32 8.82 21.57
C GLU A 92 0.77 9.44 20.67
N ALA A 93 0.33 10.18 19.66
CA ALA A 93 1.23 10.89 18.76
C ALA A 93 1.90 12.09 19.47
N PRO A 94 3.10 12.51 19.06
CA PRO A 94 3.71 13.74 19.55
C PRO A 94 2.83 14.97 19.28
N ALA A 95 2.91 15.96 20.16
CA ALA A 95 2.19 17.22 19.99
C ALA A 95 2.54 17.91 18.65
N GLY A 96 1.53 18.45 17.98
CA GLY A 96 1.68 19.15 16.69
C GLY A 96 1.73 18.26 15.46
N LYS A 97 1.70 16.92 15.62
CA LYS A 97 1.54 16.00 14.49
C LYS A 97 0.07 15.94 14.06
N ALA A 98 -0.16 15.82 12.76
CA ALA A 98 -1.47 15.73 12.11
C ALA A 98 -1.91 14.30 11.81
N LEU A 99 -0.94 13.40 11.68
CA LEU A 99 -1.13 11.99 11.34
C LEU A 99 -0.30 11.11 12.26
N LEU A 100 -0.92 10.04 12.75
CA LEU A 100 -0.27 8.86 13.29
C LEU A 100 -0.65 7.68 12.40
N GLU A 101 0.33 6.99 11.84
CA GLU A 101 0.13 5.76 11.08
C GLU A 101 0.80 4.59 11.80
N ARG A 102 0.02 3.53 11.98
CA ARG A 102 0.41 2.28 12.59
C ARG A 102 0.50 1.18 11.54
N GLY A 103 1.73 0.83 11.18
CA GLY A 103 2.04 -0.42 10.49
C GLY A 103 1.88 -1.60 11.43
N ARG A 104 1.26 -2.68 10.94
CA ARG A 104 1.11 -3.94 11.69
C ARG A 104 1.64 -5.09 10.87
N SER A 105 2.29 -6.04 11.53
CA SER A 105 2.64 -7.33 10.95
C SER A 105 2.50 -8.43 11.98
N MET A 106 2.10 -9.62 11.53
CA MET A 106 1.99 -10.82 12.35
C MET A 106 2.84 -11.92 11.73
N LEU A 107 3.59 -12.64 12.56
CA LEU A 107 4.27 -13.86 12.13
C LEU A 107 3.22 -14.94 11.87
N GLN A 108 3.14 -15.38 10.63
CA GLN A 108 2.13 -16.31 10.14
C GLN A 108 2.80 -17.40 9.29
N TRP A 109 2.18 -18.56 9.22
CA TRP A 109 2.48 -19.56 8.21
C TRP A 109 2.03 -19.07 6.83
N GLU A 110 2.84 -19.37 5.83
CA GLU A 110 2.55 -19.21 4.41
C GLU A 110 2.79 -20.54 3.69
N GLU A 111 1.88 -20.91 2.78
CA GLU A 111 1.99 -22.09 1.94
C GLU A 111 2.44 -21.69 0.53
N ASP A 112 3.57 -22.24 0.09
CA ASP A 112 4.05 -22.14 -1.28
C ASP A 112 3.67 -23.43 -2.04
N GLU A 113 2.88 -23.33 -3.10
CA GLU A 113 2.53 -24.44 -4.01
C GLU A 113 3.44 -24.45 -5.25
N GLU A 114 4.26 -25.49 -5.40
CA GLU A 114 5.09 -25.74 -6.57
C GLU A 114 4.42 -26.79 -7.47
N LYS A 115 4.12 -26.45 -8.72
CA LYS A 115 3.50 -27.33 -9.72
C LYS A 115 4.53 -27.80 -10.73
N ASP A 116 4.66 -29.11 -10.88
CA ASP A 116 5.61 -29.77 -11.78
C ASP A 116 4.84 -30.74 -12.67
N GLU A 117 4.78 -30.44 -13.97
CA GLU A 117 4.13 -31.30 -14.96
C GLU A 117 5.17 -32.24 -15.57
N ARG A 118 4.96 -33.55 -15.38
CA ARG A 118 5.82 -34.60 -15.95
C ARG A 118 5.00 -35.53 -16.82
N ARG A 119 5.62 -36.07 -17.85
CA ARG A 119 5.07 -37.20 -18.61
C ARG A 119 5.61 -38.50 -18.00
N ASP A 120 4.75 -39.48 -17.81
CA ASP A 120 5.21 -40.83 -17.48
C ASP A 120 5.68 -41.58 -18.74
N ALA A 121 6.19 -42.81 -18.53
CA ALA A 121 6.72 -43.65 -19.60
C ALA A 121 5.68 -44.00 -20.68
N ASP A 122 4.39 -43.93 -20.33
CA ASP A 122 3.25 -44.25 -21.20
C ASP A 122 2.63 -42.98 -21.83
N TRP A 123 3.35 -41.85 -21.79
CA TRP A 123 2.95 -40.54 -22.34
C TRP A 123 1.72 -39.89 -21.69
N HIS A 124 1.28 -40.38 -20.51
CA HIS A 124 0.25 -39.70 -19.73
C HIS A 124 0.83 -38.50 -18.97
N ARG A 125 -0.03 -37.48 -18.78
CA ARG A 125 0.33 -36.27 -18.06
C ARG A 125 0.16 -36.49 -16.56
N LYS A 126 1.24 -36.32 -15.80
CA LYS A 126 1.27 -36.38 -14.34
C LYS A 126 1.58 -35.01 -13.75
N ILE A 127 0.66 -34.47 -12.96
CA ILE A 127 0.85 -33.20 -12.25
C ILE A 127 1.32 -33.54 -10.84
N VAL A 128 2.56 -33.18 -10.51
CA VAL A 128 3.14 -33.30 -9.18
C VAL A 128 3.04 -31.94 -8.50
N ARG A 129 2.33 -31.88 -7.37
CA ARG A 129 2.23 -30.69 -6.54
C ARG A 129 3.09 -30.88 -5.30
N ARG A 130 3.97 -29.92 -5.01
CA ARG A 130 4.75 -29.87 -3.77
C ARG A 130 4.30 -28.65 -2.97
N PHE A 131 3.96 -28.87 -1.71
CA PHE A 131 3.56 -27.81 -0.79
C PHE A 131 4.69 -27.59 0.21
N ARG A 132 5.11 -26.34 0.39
CA ARG A 132 6.11 -25.94 1.38
C ARG A 132 5.50 -24.93 2.33
N TYR A 133 5.89 -25.00 3.60
CA TYR A 133 5.38 -24.12 4.64
C TYR A 133 6.53 -23.35 5.27
N ARG A 134 6.39 -22.04 5.36
CA ARG A 134 7.37 -21.15 6.01
C ARG A 134 6.68 -20.12 6.87
N GLN A 135 7.41 -19.58 7.84
CA GLN A 135 6.94 -18.50 8.69
C GLN A 135 7.37 -17.17 8.09
N VAL A 136 6.42 -16.23 7.99
CA VAL A 136 6.63 -14.90 7.41
C VAL A 136 5.97 -13.84 8.26
N TRP A 137 6.60 -12.66 8.36
CA TRP A 137 5.94 -11.47 8.86
C TRP A 137 5.06 -10.91 7.75
N SER A 138 3.74 -10.96 7.94
CA SER A 138 2.77 -10.44 6.98
C SER A 138 1.93 -9.34 7.61
N SER A 139 1.73 -8.25 6.86
CA SER A 139 0.81 -7.16 7.23
C SER A 139 -0.66 -7.52 7.04
N GLU A 140 -0.93 -8.55 6.24
CA GLU A 140 -2.26 -9.05 5.94
C GLU A 140 -2.51 -10.44 6.55
N ARG A 141 -3.79 -10.80 6.67
CA ARG A 141 -4.19 -12.13 7.15
C ARG A 141 -3.92 -13.17 6.06
N ILE A 142 -3.12 -14.19 6.37
CA ILE A 142 -2.97 -15.36 5.51
C ILE A 142 -4.00 -16.41 5.95
N ASP A 143 -4.98 -16.68 5.08
CA ASP A 143 -6.04 -17.63 5.40
C ASP A 143 -5.56 -19.07 5.33
N SER A 144 -5.06 -19.56 6.45
CA SER A 144 -4.60 -20.95 6.58
C SER A 144 -5.68 -22.02 6.39
N SER A 145 -6.98 -21.65 6.33
CA SER A 145 -8.03 -22.63 5.98
C SER A 145 -7.94 -23.10 4.53
N LEU A 146 -7.27 -22.32 3.68
CA LEU A 146 -7.03 -22.65 2.27
C LEU A 146 -5.78 -23.50 2.07
N PHE A 147 -4.98 -23.73 3.12
CA PHE A 147 -3.80 -24.58 3.02
C PHE A 147 -4.19 -26.02 2.74
N ARG A 148 -3.30 -26.73 2.06
CA ARG A 148 -3.45 -28.15 1.77
C ARG A 148 -3.40 -29.01 3.02
N HIS A 149 -2.50 -28.70 3.95
CA HIS A 149 -2.27 -29.47 5.17
C HIS A 149 -2.16 -28.56 6.41
N PRO A 150 -3.24 -27.86 6.80
CA PRO A 150 -3.21 -26.90 7.90
C PRO A 150 -3.00 -27.56 9.27
N ASP A 151 -3.50 -28.78 9.47
CA ASP A 151 -3.39 -29.50 10.75
C ASP A 151 -2.05 -30.19 10.96
N SER A 152 -1.30 -30.46 9.89
CA SER A 152 -0.05 -31.23 9.97
C SER A 152 0.83 -30.95 8.76
N CYS A 153 1.80 -30.04 8.94
CA CYS A 153 2.79 -29.65 7.95
C CYS A 153 4.20 -29.99 8.45
N MET A 154 5.13 -30.23 7.53
CA MET A 154 6.52 -30.47 7.86
C MET A 154 7.27 -29.15 8.03
N HIS A 155 7.83 -28.90 9.22
CA HIS A 155 8.69 -27.76 9.49
C HIS A 155 9.80 -28.13 10.46
N GLY A 156 11.05 -27.74 10.16
CA GLY A 156 12.20 -28.04 11.02
C GLY A 156 12.41 -29.54 11.28
N GLY A 157 12.01 -30.41 10.34
CA GLY A 157 12.10 -31.87 10.48
C GLY A 157 11.03 -32.51 11.37
N SER A 158 10.02 -31.74 11.81
CA SER A 158 8.91 -32.23 12.63
C SER A 158 7.56 -31.89 12.00
N LEU A 159 6.53 -32.68 12.30
CA LEU A 159 5.15 -32.38 11.94
C LEU A 159 4.55 -31.43 12.99
N VAL A 160 4.04 -30.28 12.54
CA VAL A 160 3.42 -29.25 13.38
C VAL A 160 2.11 -28.76 12.75
N PRO A 161 1.18 -28.18 13.52
CA PRO A 161 0.02 -27.51 12.93
C PRO A 161 0.42 -26.18 12.27
N CYS A 162 0.15 -26.05 10.97
CA CYS A 162 0.35 -24.82 10.19
C CYS A 162 -0.92 -23.96 10.14
N ARG A 163 -1.51 -23.65 11.31
CA ARG A 163 -2.69 -22.78 11.41
C ARG A 163 -2.29 -21.37 11.84
N ASN A 164 -2.90 -20.39 11.19
CA ASN A 164 -2.73 -18.98 11.53
C ASN A 164 -3.85 -18.54 12.48
N PRO A 165 -3.51 -17.85 13.59
CA PRO A 165 -4.53 -17.24 14.44
C PRO A 165 -5.24 -16.09 13.73
N PRO A 166 -6.46 -15.72 14.17
CA PRO A 166 -7.10 -14.50 13.70
C PRO A 166 -6.33 -13.25 14.15
N TRP A 167 -6.56 -12.14 13.46
CA TRP A 167 -6.06 -10.84 13.93
C TRP A 167 -6.77 -10.42 15.22
N PRO A 168 -6.05 -9.87 16.21
CA PRO A 168 -6.65 -9.29 17.41
C PRO A 168 -7.64 -8.18 17.07
N ALA A 169 -8.70 -8.04 17.88
CA ALA A 169 -9.81 -7.14 17.58
C ALA A 169 -9.41 -5.66 17.46
N ASP A 170 -8.46 -5.22 18.28
CA ASP A 170 -7.84 -3.88 18.28
C ASP A 170 -6.96 -3.60 17.04
N LEU A 171 -6.59 -4.64 16.28
CA LEU A 171 -5.79 -4.51 15.06
C LEU A 171 -6.59 -4.74 13.78
N GLN A 172 -7.90 -4.95 13.85
CA GLN A 172 -8.76 -5.11 12.67
C GLN A 172 -9.20 -3.77 12.06
N GLY A 173 -9.04 -2.66 12.79
CA GLY A 173 -9.38 -1.31 12.34
C GLY A 173 -8.37 -0.67 11.38
N GLY A 174 -8.58 0.61 11.08
CA GLY A 174 -7.69 1.40 10.23
C GLY A 174 -6.28 1.55 10.81
N SER A 175 -5.32 1.83 9.93
CA SER A 175 -3.92 2.10 10.29
C SER A 175 -3.60 3.58 10.43
N LYS A 176 -4.44 4.47 9.90
CA LYS A 176 -4.19 5.92 9.86
C LYS A 176 -5.16 6.66 10.78
N PHE A 177 -4.60 7.46 11.68
CA PHE A 177 -5.30 8.26 12.66
C PHE A 177 -4.98 9.73 12.38
N TRP A 178 -5.99 10.50 11.99
CA TRP A 178 -5.85 11.91 11.64
C TRP A 178 -6.33 12.80 12.77
N ALA A 179 -5.68 13.95 12.96
CA ALA A 179 -6.26 15.04 13.75
C ALA A 179 -7.56 15.53 13.12
N ASP A 180 -8.56 15.85 13.95
CA ASP A 180 -9.88 16.32 13.51
C ASP A 180 -9.77 17.56 12.62
N THR A 181 -8.90 18.48 13.02
CA THR A 181 -8.61 19.71 12.28
C THR A 181 -7.14 19.78 11.89
N VAL A 182 -6.90 19.86 10.59
CA VAL A 182 -5.59 20.15 10.02
C VAL A 182 -5.70 21.42 9.18
N LYS A 183 -4.73 22.32 9.33
CA LYS A 183 -4.68 23.63 8.71
C LYS A 183 -3.33 23.87 8.04
N ALA A 184 -3.37 24.65 6.97
CA ALA A 184 -2.22 25.26 6.33
C ALA A 184 -2.35 26.77 6.52
N GLY A 185 -1.80 27.31 7.61
CA GLY A 185 -2.00 28.71 7.99
C GLY A 185 -3.49 29.02 8.22
N ALA A 186 -4.03 30.02 7.51
CA ALA A 186 -5.44 30.43 7.62
C ALA A 186 -6.44 29.43 6.99
N PHE A 187 -5.97 28.44 6.22
CA PHE A 187 -6.82 27.53 5.45
C PHE A 187 -7.00 26.20 6.17
N ARG A 188 -8.24 25.74 6.32
CA ARG A 188 -8.51 24.36 6.73
C ARG A 188 -8.23 23.42 5.56
N LEU A 189 -7.53 22.31 5.82
CA LEU A 189 -7.33 21.28 4.80
C LEU A 189 -8.53 20.33 4.77
N PRO A 190 -9.20 20.16 3.62
CA PRO A 190 -10.23 19.14 3.46
C PRO A 190 -9.60 17.75 3.47
N ALA A 191 -10.41 16.71 3.73
CA ALA A 191 -9.94 15.33 3.88
C ALA A 191 -9.08 14.86 2.70
N GLN A 192 -9.47 15.20 1.47
CA GLN A 192 -8.79 14.81 0.23
C GLN A 192 -7.37 15.38 0.10
N LEU A 193 -7.09 16.53 0.72
CA LEU A 193 -5.76 17.12 0.76
C LEU A 193 -4.97 16.64 1.97
N ARG A 194 -5.64 16.56 3.14
CA ARG A 194 -5.04 16.03 4.36
C ARG A 194 -4.52 14.61 4.13
N GLU A 195 -5.29 13.74 3.48
CA GLU A 195 -4.92 12.34 3.21
C GLU A 195 -3.68 12.17 2.31
N LYS A 196 -3.25 13.24 1.64
CA LYS A 196 -2.02 13.24 0.84
C LYS A 196 -0.76 13.57 1.66
N ILE A 197 -0.90 13.99 2.91
CA ILE A 197 0.25 14.20 3.80
C ILE A 197 0.86 12.83 4.12
N PRO A 198 2.16 12.62 3.84
CA PRO A 198 2.81 11.33 4.10
C PRO A 198 3.04 11.11 5.60
N ALA A 199 3.06 9.84 6.03
CA ALA A 199 3.64 9.41 7.29
C ALA A 199 5.07 8.91 7.04
N ASP A 200 6.03 9.82 7.03
CA ASP A 200 7.41 9.58 6.59
C ASP A 200 8.44 9.73 7.72
N GLU A 201 8.02 10.16 8.91
CA GLU A 201 8.88 10.23 10.09
C GLU A 201 8.62 9.02 11.00
N PRO A 202 9.61 8.12 11.20
CA PRO A 202 9.51 7.04 12.17
C PRO A 202 9.27 7.57 13.57
N PHE A 203 8.22 7.06 14.22
CA PHE A 203 7.87 7.43 15.58
C PHE A 203 8.04 6.23 16.52
N PRO A 204 9.17 6.11 17.22
CA PRO A 204 9.33 5.12 18.27
C PRO A 204 8.42 5.46 19.46
N PRO A 205 7.46 4.61 19.86
CA PRO A 205 6.63 4.88 21.03
C PRO A 205 7.48 5.01 22.32
N PRO A 206 6.99 5.73 23.34
CA PRO A 206 7.64 5.79 24.64
C PRO A 206 8.00 4.42 25.22
N LEU A 207 9.05 4.36 26.04
CA LEU A 207 9.37 3.13 26.78
C LEU A 207 8.20 2.79 27.71
N GLY A 208 7.70 1.57 27.62
CA GLY A 208 6.58 1.13 28.43
C GLY A 208 6.06 -0.24 28.03
N THR A 209 5.05 -0.67 28.78
CA THR A 209 4.24 -1.84 28.49
C THR A 209 2.88 -1.36 28.02
N TYR A 210 2.45 -1.85 26.87
CA TYR A 210 1.17 -1.54 26.29
C TYR A 210 0.28 -2.78 26.31
N HIS A 211 -1.00 -2.59 26.55
CA HIS A 211 -1.97 -3.66 26.68
C HIS A 211 -2.95 -3.58 25.52
N GLY A 212 -3.02 -4.66 24.73
CA GLY A 212 -4.03 -4.79 23.70
C GLY A 212 -5.15 -5.72 24.11
N SER A 213 -5.98 -6.06 23.12
CA SER A 213 -7.07 -7.02 23.27
C SER A 213 -6.55 -8.43 23.63
N GLU A 214 -7.43 -9.28 24.15
CA GLU A 214 -7.12 -10.69 24.49
C GLU A 214 -6.00 -10.86 25.53
N GLY A 215 -5.72 -9.83 26.34
CA GLY A 215 -4.64 -9.85 27.33
C GLY A 215 -3.24 -9.76 26.72
N ARG A 216 -3.13 -9.38 25.43
CA ARG A 216 -1.84 -9.25 24.75
C ARG A 216 -1.03 -8.11 25.34
N VAL A 217 0.25 -8.41 25.59
CA VAL A 217 1.21 -7.46 26.13
C VAL A 217 2.20 -7.10 25.03
N TYR A 218 2.22 -5.83 24.69
CA TYR A 218 3.16 -5.26 23.75
C TYR A 218 4.28 -4.56 24.52
N ARG A 219 5.51 -4.91 24.20
CA ARG A 219 6.70 -4.31 24.80
C ARG A 219 7.42 -3.51 23.74
N ARG A 220 8.17 -2.50 24.19
CA ARG A 220 9.00 -1.70 23.31
C ARG A 220 10.09 -2.55 22.66
N ASP A 221 10.14 -2.51 21.33
CA ASP A 221 11.19 -3.04 20.45
C ASP A 221 11.89 -1.83 19.78
N PRO A 222 13.17 -1.83 19.38
CA PRO A 222 13.89 -0.60 19.00
C PRO A 222 13.19 0.33 17.99
N SER A 223 12.41 -0.19 17.05
CA SER A 223 11.66 0.61 16.05
C SER A 223 10.15 0.66 16.29
N GLY A 224 9.59 -0.17 17.18
CA GLY A 224 8.14 -0.22 17.40
C GLY A 224 7.69 -0.91 18.68
N LEU A 225 6.57 -1.64 18.61
CA LEU A 225 6.10 -2.50 19.69
C LEU A 225 6.05 -3.95 19.22
N SER A 226 6.29 -4.89 20.12
CA SER A 226 6.29 -6.31 19.80
C SER A 226 5.68 -7.13 20.93
N THR A 227 4.98 -8.22 20.57
CA THR A 227 4.54 -9.24 21.53
C THR A 227 5.62 -10.29 21.80
N VAL A 228 6.71 -10.30 21.02
CA VAL A 228 7.81 -11.25 21.19
C VAL A 228 8.46 -11.04 22.55
N GLU A 229 8.54 -12.11 23.33
CA GLU A 229 9.19 -12.06 24.64
C GLU A 229 10.72 -11.97 24.50
N PRO A 230 11.39 -11.14 25.31
CA PRO A 230 12.84 -11.06 25.31
C PRO A 230 13.50 -12.44 25.53
N GLY A 231 14.43 -12.82 24.64
CA GLY A 231 15.14 -14.10 24.72
C GLY A 231 14.40 -15.29 24.10
N ARG A 232 13.19 -15.10 23.56
CA ARG A 232 12.45 -16.15 22.85
C ARG A 232 12.51 -15.94 21.33
N PRO A 233 12.67 -16.99 20.51
CA PRO A 233 12.44 -16.86 19.08
C PRO A 233 10.98 -16.45 18.81
N PRO A 234 10.73 -15.63 17.77
CA PRO A 234 9.36 -15.32 17.35
C PRO A 234 8.56 -16.58 17.05
N ALA A 235 7.29 -16.59 17.42
CA ALA A 235 6.36 -17.67 17.12
C ALA A 235 5.14 -17.15 16.38
N VAL A 236 4.44 -18.05 15.70
CA VAL A 236 3.23 -17.73 14.95
C VAL A 236 2.19 -17.09 15.86
N GLY A 237 1.62 -15.97 15.41
CA GLY A 237 0.73 -15.12 16.20
C GLY A 237 1.43 -14.00 16.97
N ASP A 238 2.76 -13.94 16.98
CA ASP A 238 3.49 -12.76 17.43
C ASP A 238 3.25 -11.59 16.48
N ILE A 239 3.18 -10.38 17.05
CA ILE A 239 2.84 -9.17 16.34
C ILE A 239 3.96 -8.15 16.52
N ARG A 240 4.25 -7.42 15.44
CA ARG A 240 5.07 -6.21 15.44
C ARG A 240 4.22 -5.04 14.95
N LEU A 241 4.31 -3.94 15.67
CA LEU A 241 3.68 -2.67 15.34
C LEU A 241 4.77 -1.64 15.11
N GLU A 242 4.72 -0.97 13.98
CA GLU A 242 5.61 0.15 13.64
C GLU A 242 4.77 1.41 13.55
N TYR A 243 5.31 2.52 14.03
CA TYR A 243 4.58 3.78 14.04
C TYR A 243 5.35 4.83 13.26
N THR A 244 4.61 5.63 12.52
CA THR A 244 5.10 6.76 11.74
C THR A 244 4.17 7.95 11.95
N VAL A 245 4.72 9.14 11.83
CA VAL A 245 3.98 10.41 11.88
C VAL A 245 4.33 11.24 10.66
N ASN A 246 3.59 12.32 10.42
CA ASN A 246 3.98 13.27 9.38
C ASN A 246 5.29 13.98 9.76
N GLY A 247 6.32 13.86 8.93
CA GLY A 247 7.58 14.59 9.08
C GLY A 247 7.51 16.01 8.56
N ALA A 248 6.58 16.29 7.65
CA ALA A 248 6.39 17.63 7.11
C ALA A 248 5.78 18.58 8.16
N ASP A 249 6.55 19.62 8.50
CA ASP A 249 6.09 20.77 9.31
C ASP A 249 5.48 21.89 8.47
N ALA A 250 5.55 21.76 7.14
CA ALA A 250 4.97 22.68 6.18
C ALA A 250 4.38 21.93 4.98
N VAL A 251 3.36 22.53 4.36
CA VAL A 251 2.69 21.99 3.17
C VAL A 251 2.59 23.06 2.10
N SER A 252 2.72 22.63 0.85
CA SER A 252 2.37 23.42 -0.34
C SER A 252 1.06 22.88 -0.89
N VAL A 253 0.10 23.78 -1.07
CA VAL A 253 -1.26 23.44 -1.52
C VAL A 253 -1.59 24.30 -2.74
N LEU A 254 -2.13 23.63 -3.76
CA LEU A 254 -2.71 24.25 -4.93
C LEU A 254 -4.19 23.91 -4.98
N GLY A 255 -5.07 24.91 -4.99
CA GLY A 255 -6.52 24.68 -5.04
C GLY A 255 -7.33 25.97 -5.05
N ALA A 256 -8.60 25.87 -5.42
CA ALA A 256 -9.48 27.03 -5.44
C ALA A 256 -9.89 27.42 -4.00
N GLN A 257 -9.79 28.69 -3.62
CA GLN A 257 -10.29 29.11 -2.31
C GLN A 257 -11.83 29.09 -2.29
N VAL A 258 -12.41 28.35 -1.35
CA VAL A 258 -13.87 28.23 -1.17
C VAL A 258 -14.24 28.35 0.30
N TYR A 259 -15.51 28.64 0.58
CA TYR A 259 -16.02 28.64 1.94
C TYR A 259 -16.16 27.21 2.46
N SER A 260 -15.64 26.99 3.66
CA SER A 260 -15.83 25.75 4.40
C SER A 260 -17.25 25.71 4.97
N PRO A 261 -17.97 24.57 4.88
CA PRO A 261 -19.22 24.36 5.59
C PRO A 261 -19.09 24.50 7.11
N ALA A 262 -17.89 24.25 7.65
CA ALA A 262 -17.57 24.42 9.07
C ALA A 262 -17.14 25.86 9.43
N GLY A 263 -17.26 26.80 8.50
CA GLY A 263 -16.80 28.18 8.64
C GLY A 263 -15.33 28.38 8.25
N GLY A 264 -15.02 29.59 7.76
CA GLY A 264 -13.68 29.96 7.28
C GLY A 264 -13.36 29.49 5.86
N ALA A 265 -12.10 29.67 5.45
CA ALA A 265 -11.63 29.29 4.11
C ALA A 265 -11.07 27.86 4.07
N THR A 266 -11.31 27.19 2.97
CA THR A 266 -10.76 25.87 2.63
C THR A 266 -10.41 25.84 1.14
N PHE A 267 -9.75 24.77 0.71
CA PHE A 267 -9.55 24.50 -0.71
C PHE A 267 -10.71 23.65 -1.25
N GLY A 268 -11.22 24.05 -2.42
CA GLY A 268 -12.18 23.28 -3.20
C GLY A 268 -11.48 22.21 -4.04
N SER A 269 -12.24 21.17 -4.37
CA SER A 269 -11.86 20.13 -5.34
C SER A 269 -11.85 20.66 -6.77
#